data_AF-A0A0S3PU17-F1
#
_entry.id   AF-A0A0S3PU17-F1
#
_cell.length_a   1.000
_cell.length_b   1.000
_cell.length_c   1.000
_cell.angle_alpha   90.00
_cell.angle_beta   90.00
_cell.angle_gamma   90.00
#
_symmetry.space_group_name_H-M   'P 1'
#
loop_
_entity.id
_entity.type
_entity.pdbx_description
1 polymer ?
#
loop_
_entity_poly.entity_id
_entity_poly.type
_entity_poly.pdbx_seq_one_letter_code
_entity_poly.pdbx_strand_id
1 'polypeptide(L)' 'MSIPPAPRAPIRPGTILVREHEQKLHHVVVTKDGFSWNGAEFGSLSEVAFAITGTRWNGPRFFGLRAKTARNGAAASP' A
#
# COMPACT_ATOMS: atom_id res chain seq x y z
N MET A 1 -6.69 30.80 5.55
CA MET A 1 -5.34 30.25 5.30
C MET A 1 -5.52 28.77 5.01
N SER A 2 -5.48 28.35 3.74
CA SER A 2 -5.59 26.93 3.40
C SER A 2 -4.23 26.28 3.57
N ILE A 3 -4.10 25.38 4.53
CA ILE A 3 -2.91 24.53 4.67
C ILE A 3 -2.90 23.60 3.45
N PRO A 4 -1.91 23.67 2.54
CA PRO A 4 -1.83 22.71 1.45
C PRO A 4 -1.67 21.30 2.03
N PRO A 5 -2.38 20.29 1.51
CA PRO A 5 -2.17 18.92 1.97
C PRO A 5 -0.70 18.57 1.77
N ALA A 6 -0.04 18.17 2.87
CA ALA A 6 1.36 17.76 2.81
C ALA A 6 1.54 16.69 1.72
N PRO A 7 2.59 16.80 0.87
CA PRO A 7 2.83 15.82 -0.17
C PRO A 7 2.89 14.42 0.43
N ARG A 8 2.08 13.51 -0.10
CA ARG A 8 2.13 12.09 0.26
C ARG A 8 3.52 11.58 -0.11
N ALA A 9 4.35 11.30 0.89
CA ALA A 9 5.66 10.71 0.63
C ALA A 9 5.46 9.40 -0.17
N PRO A 10 6.15 9.25 -1.32
CA PRO A 10 6.04 8.03 -2.11
C PRO A 10 6.57 6.84 -1.31
N ILE A 11 5.87 5.72 -1.39
CA ILE A 11 6.32 4.46 -0.79
C ILE A 11 7.52 3.99 -1.59
N ARG A 12 8.59 3.58 -0.90
CA ARG A 12 9.84 3.19 -1.57
C ARG A 12 9.66 1.85 -2.30
N PRO A 13 10.17 1.69 -3.53
CA PRO A 13 10.28 0.38 -4.15
C PRO A 13 11.00 -0.62 -3.24
N GLY A 14 10.55 -1.87 -3.23
CA GLY A 14 10.98 -2.91 -2.31
C GLY A 14 10.21 -2.96 -0.99
N THR A 15 9.34 -1.98 -0.70
CA THR A 15 8.45 -2.06 0.48
C THR A 15 7.43 -3.17 0.28
N ILE A 16 7.21 -4.01 1.30
CA ILE A 16 6.15 -5.02 1.30
C ILE A 16 4.99 -4.50 2.16
N LEU A 17 3.83 -4.35 1.53
CA LEU A 17 2.56 -4.07 2.20
C LEU A 17 1.86 -5.39 2.47
N VAL A 18 1.57 -5.66 3.75
CA VAL A 18 0.87 -6.87 4.16
C VAL A 18 -0.57 -6.52 4.49
N ARG A 19 -1.52 -7.27 3.94
CA ARG A 19 -2.94 -7.09 4.24
C ARG A 19 -3.64 -8.41 4.43
N GLU A 20 -4.34 -8.56 5.55
CA GLU A 20 -5.27 -9.66 5.75
C GLU A 20 -6.63 -9.33 5.14
N HIS A 21 -7.16 -10.27 4.35
CA HIS A 21 -8.52 -10.23 3.81
C HIS A 21 -9.03 -11.67 3.63
N GLU A 22 -10.27 -11.95 4.03
CA GLU A 22 -10.86 -13.31 3.96
C GLU A 22 -9.94 -14.41 4.53
N GLN A 23 -9.34 -14.15 5.71
CA GLN A 23 -8.41 -15.06 6.39
C GLN A 23 -7.13 -15.40 5.58
N LYS A 24 -6.85 -14.63 4.50
CA LYS A 24 -5.65 -14.75 3.68
C LYS A 24 -4.77 -13.53 3.85
N LEU A 25 -3.46 -13.76 4.00
CA LEU A 25 -2.46 -12.71 3.99
C LEU A 25 -2.02 -12.43 2.57
N HIS A 26 -2.19 -11.18 2.15
CA HIS A 26 -1.78 -10.68 0.84
C HIS A 26 -0.51 -9.85 1.00
N HIS A 27 0.57 -10.30 0.36
CA HIS A 27 1.83 -9.58 0.27
C HIS A 27 1.88 -8.79 -1.04
N VAL A 28 1.93 -7.47 -0.93
CA VAL A 28 1.99 -6.55 -2.07
C VAL A 28 3.35 -5.86 -2.04
N VAL A 29 4.16 -6.10 -3.05
CA VAL A 29 5.49 -5.50 -3.18
C VAL A 29 5.38 -4.21 -3.96
N VAL A 30 5.89 -3.11 -3.43
CA VAL A 30 6.01 -1.86 -4.18
C VAL A 30 7.17 -2.01 -5.16
N THR A 31 6.91 -1.84 -6.45
CA THR A 31 7.94 -1.88 -7.50
C THR A 31 8.33 -0.44 -7.88
N LYS A 32 9.25 -0.28 -8.84
CA LYS A 32 9.57 1.06 -9.36
C LYS A 32 8.40 1.66 -10.15
N ASP A 33 7.63 0.79 -10.81
CA ASP A 33 6.60 1.16 -11.77
C ASP A 33 5.18 1.04 -11.20
N GLY A 34 5.01 0.44 -10.01
CA GLY A 34 3.72 0.26 -9.37
C GLY A 34 3.76 -0.73 -8.20
N PHE A 35 3.00 -1.81 -8.32
CA PHE A 35 2.82 -2.81 -7.26
C PHE A 35 2.77 -4.22 -7.85
N SER A 36 3.39 -5.19 -7.19
CA SER A 36 3.31 -6.61 -7.54
C SER A 36 2.55 -7.37 -6.46
N TRP A 37 1.59 -8.18 -6.87
CA TRP A 37 0.79 -9.04 -5.99
C TRP A 37 0.47 -10.35 -6.69
N ASN A 38 0.74 -11.47 -6.02
CA ASN A 38 0.47 -12.83 -6.51
C ASN A 38 1.04 -13.13 -7.92
N GLY A 39 2.21 -12.56 -8.25
CA GLY A 39 2.87 -12.71 -9.55
C GLY A 39 2.33 -11.80 -10.66
N ALA A 40 1.34 -10.95 -10.38
CA ALA A 40 0.83 -9.94 -11.31
C ALA A 40 1.31 -8.53 -10.91
N GLU A 41 1.46 -7.65 -11.90
CA GLU A 41 1.81 -6.24 -11.72
C GLU A 41 0.58 -5.33 -11.87
N PHE A 42 0.53 -4.28 -11.07
CA PHE A 42 -0.59 -3.35 -10.96
C PHE A 42 -0.07 -1.91 -10.92
N GLY A 43 -0.75 -0.99 -11.61
CA GLY A 43 -0.37 0.42 -11.65
C GLY A 43 -0.73 1.19 -10.38
N SER A 44 -1.63 0.66 -9.56
CA SER A 44 -2.10 1.35 -8.36
C SER A 44 -2.59 0.41 -7.25
N LEU A 45 -2.51 0.89 -6.00
CA LEU A 45 -3.07 0.19 -4.84
C LEU A 45 -4.58 -0.04 -4.93
N SER A 46 -5.30 0.83 -5.63
CA SER A 46 -6.75 0.65 -5.81
C SER A 46 -7.04 -0.53 -6.73
N GLU A 47 -6.22 -0.76 -7.75
CA GLU A 47 -6.30 -1.96 -8.60
C GLU A 47 -5.94 -3.22 -7.82
N VAL A 48 -4.88 -3.20 -7.00
CA VAL A 48 -4.55 -4.34 -6.14
C VAL A 48 -5.67 -4.63 -5.14
N ALA A 49 -6.23 -3.60 -4.51
CA ALA A 49 -7.34 -3.77 -3.58
C ALA A 49 -8.58 -4.34 -4.28
N PHE A 50 -8.89 -3.88 -5.50
CA PHE A 50 -9.96 -4.43 -6.31
C PHE A 50 -9.69 -5.90 -6.67
N ALA A 51 -8.45 -6.25 -7.03
CA ALA A 51 -8.08 -7.62 -7.36
C ALA A 51 -8.13 -8.56 -6.14
N ILE A 52 -7.89 -8.04 -4.93
CA ILE A 52 -8.01 -8.80 -3.67
C ILE A 52 -9.47 -8.98 -3.25
N THR A 53 -10.29 -7.92 -3.28
CA THR A 53 -11.64 -7.95 -2.68
C THR A 53 -12.79 -8.03 -3.69
N GLY A 54 -12.51 -7.96 -5.00
CA GLY A 54 -13.53 -7.84 -6.05
C GLY A 54 -14.35 -6.54 -6.04
N THR A 55 -14.03 -5.59 -5.15
CA THR A 55 -14.80 -4.36 -4.91
C THR A 55 -13.88 -3.15 -4.97
N ARG A 56 -14.36 -2.03 -5.53
CA ARG A 56 -13.52 -0.82 -5.64
C ARG A 56 -13.31 -0.19 -4.26
N TRP A 57 -12.08 -0.26 -3.77
CA TRP A 57 -11.65 0.41 -2.54
C TRP A 57 -10.71 1.57 -2.81
N ASN A 58 -10.66 2.52 -1.88
CA ASN A 58 -9.55 3.47 -1.81
C ASN A 58 -8.29 2.71 -1.39
N GLY A 59 -7.40 2.42 -2.34
CA GLY A 59 -6.21 1.58 -2.15
C GLY A 59 -5.38 1.94 -0.91
N PRO A 60 -4.93 3.20 -0.76
CA PRO A 60 -4.21 3.62 0.44
C PRO A 60 -4.96 3.33 1.75
N ARG A 61 -6.28 3.52 1.78
CA ARG A 61 -7.09 3.21 2.96
C ARG A 61 -7.16 1.71 3.23
N PHE A 62 -7.32 0.90 2.19
CA PHE A 62 -7.37 -0.57 2.30
C PHE A 62 -6.06 -1.13 2.86
N PHE A 63 -4.93 -0.64 2.39
CA PHE A 63 -3.60 -1.04 2.88
C PHE A 63 -3.16 -0.33 4.17
N GLY A 64 -4.05 0.40 4.84
CA GLY A 64 -3.72 1.07 6.11
C GLY A 64 -2.72 2.22 5.99
N LEU A 65 -2.43 2.67 4.76
CA LEU A 65 -1.58 3.80 4.43
C LEU A 65 -2.33 5.11 4.73
N ARG A 66 -2.55 5.40 6.01
CA ARG A 66 -3.05 6.71 6.43
C ARG A 66 -1.97 7.74 6.12
N ALA A 67 -2.39 8.90 5.62
CA ALA A 67 -1.56 10.10 5.53
C ALA A 67 -1.15 10.54 6.96
N LYS A 68 -0.15 9.87 7.52
CA LYS A 68 0.52 10.25 8.74
C LYS A 68 1.99 10.22 8.39
N THR A 69 2.56 11.43 8.35
CA THR A 69 3.97 11.74 8.62
C THR A 69 4.74 10.52 9.06
N ALA A 70 5.73 10.15 8.24
CA ALA A 70 6.72 9.15 8.55
C ALA A 70 7.07 9.15 10.05
N ARG A 71 6.50 8.21 10.79
CA ARG A 71 7.12 7.75 12.03
C ARG A 71 7.48 6.30 11.78
N ASN A 72 8.75 6.16 11.39
CA ASN A 72 9.61 5.04 11.74
C ASN A 72 8.86 3.75 12.07
N GLY A 73 8.62 2.95 11.04
CA GLY A 73 8.64 1.50 11.15
C GLY A 73 9.92 0.97 10.50
N ALA A 74 11.07 1.56 10.84
CA ALA A 74 12.34 0.89 10.62
C ALA A 74 12.44 -0.21 11.67
N ALA A 75 12.58 -1.45 11.19
CA ALA A 75 13.11 -2.62 11.89
C ALA A 75 12.76 -2.77 13.37
N ALA A 76 11.87 -3.74 13.65
CA ALA A 76 12.05 -4.57 14.83
C ALA A 76 12.45 -5.98 14.33
N SER A 77 13.75 -6.18 14.20
CA SER A 77 14.46 -7.44 14.47
C SER A 77 15.04 -7.31 15.88
N PRO A 78 15.41 -8.38 16.62
CA PRO A 78 15.82 -9.73 16.19
C PRO A 78 14.78 -10.84 16.39
#